data_AF-A0A6M4NTT0-F1
#
_entry.id   AF-A0A6M4NTT0-F1
#
_cell.length_a   1.000
_cell.length_b   1.000
_cell.length_c   1.000
_cell.angle_alpha   90.00
_cell.angle_beta   90.00
_cell.angle_gamma   90.00
#
_symmetry.space_group_name_H-M   'P 1'
#
loop_
_entity.id
_entity.type
_entity.pdbx_description
1 polymer ?
#
loop_
_entity_poly.entity_id
_entity_poly.type
_entity_poly.pdbx_seq_one_letter_code
_entity_poly.pdbx_strand_id
1 'polypeptide(L)'
;MKNTVHVKGCILRDAENERKRNYVNLMLTLKADGEEIYYYHLINYAANGNSVRHLFKVVNSDDKRKIEKGYEEKHISKLARNRVVYREIDEEFDLEDHGKFVDELSGAEMKVLISAAKSLAGGMKARAKLITDIRTRREEDEEEEKSHVGLSSPGEESSSSSMVSDDELLAKEAATTFGKATSTTNKNWGMF
;
A
#
# COMPACT_ATOMS: atom_id res chain seq x y z
N MET A 1 11.02 10.59 13.54
CA MET A 1 10.80 9.90 12.26
C MET A 1 9.83 10.72 11.43
N LYS A 2 10.17 11.03 10.18
CA LYS A 2 9.28 11.81 9.30
C LYS A 2 8.64 10.89 8.28
N ASN A 3 7.32 10.79 8.32
CA ASN A 3 6.55 9.97 7.39
C ASN A 3 5.96 10.87 6.31
N THR A 4 6.32 10.61 5.06
CA THR A 4 5.82 11.38 3.92
C THR A 4 5.18 10.47 2.89
N VAL A 5 4.36 11.04 2.03
CA VAL A 5 3.83 10.37 0.85
C VAL A 5 4.13 11.22 -0.38
N HIS A 6 4.83 10.63 -1.34
CA HIS A 6 5.03 11.23 -2.65
C HIS A 6 3.89 10.80 -3.57
N VAL A 7 3.17 11.77 -4.12
CA VAL A 7 2.03 11.54 -5.01
C VAL A 7 2.45 11.93 -6.42
N LYS A 8 2.35 10.98 -7.36
CA LYS A 8 2.70 11.18 -8.76
C LYS A 8 1.60 10.67 -9.69
N GLY A 9 1.24 11.45 -10.71
CA GLY A 9 0.35 11.00 -11.76
C GLY A 9 -0.52 12.12 -12.31
N CYS A 10 -1.71 11.77 -12.79
CA CYS A 10 -2.56 12.73 -13.46
C CYS A 10 -4.05 12.55 -13.14
N ILE A 11 -4.74 13.68 -13.25
CA ILE A 11 -6.18 13.77 -13.33
C ILE A 11 -6.51 13.98 -14.80
N LEU A 12 -7.29 13.07 -15.36
CA LEU A 12 -7.74 13.11 -16.74
C LEU A 12 -9.18 13.65 -16.80
N ARG A 13 -9.57 14.21 -17.94
CA ARG A 13 -10.94 14.67 -18.19
C ARG A 13 -11.41 14.19 -19.57
N ASP A 14 -12.70 13.84 -19.69
CA ASP A 14 -13.29 13.58 -21.01
C ASP A 14 -13.25 14.88 -21.83
N ALA A 15 -12.71 14.84 -23.04
CA ALA A 15 -12.53 16.03 -23.88
C ALA A 15 -13.86 16.68 -24.29
N GLU A 16 -14.89 15.87 -24.56
CA GLU A 16 -16.17 16.30 -25.16
C GLU A 16 -17.35 16.28 -24.17
N ASN A 17 -17.11 15.96 -22.90
CA ASN A 17 -18.19 15.80 -21.92
C ASN A 17 -18.54 17.14 -21.27
N GLU A 18 -19.75 17.65 -21.53
CA GLU A 18 -20.26 18.90 -20.93
C GLU A 18 -20.24 18.88 -19.39
N ARG A 19 -20.35 17.69 -18.77
CA ARG A 19 -20.28 17.56 -17.31
C ARG A 19 -18.86 17.74 -16.75
N LYS A 20 -17.83 17.81 -17.62
CA LYS A 20 -16.40 17.99 -17.30
C LYS A 20 -15.94 17.00 -16.23
N ARG A 21 -16.12 15.71 -16.50
CA ARG A 21 -15.86 14.62 -15.56
C ARG A 21 -14.36 14.38 -15.42
N ASN A 22 -13.88 14.34 -14.17
CA ASN A 22 -12.48 14.06 -13.86
C ASN A 22 -12.26 12.58 -13.52
N TYR A 23 -11.07 12.09 -13.81
CA TYR A 23 -10.64 10.71 -13.63
C TYR A 23 -9.27 10.68 -12.99
N VAL A 24 -9.20 10.22 -11.75
CA VAL A 24 -7.95 10.11 -11.01
C VAL A 24 -7.20 8.85 -11.42
N ASN A 25 -5.92 9.00 -11.71
CA ASN A 25 -4.94 7.94 -11.85
C ASN A 25 -3.65 8.41 -11.17
N LEU A 26 -3.42 7.99 -9.92
CA LEU A 26 -2.28 8.45 -9.12
C LEU A 26 -1.53 7.26 -8.53
N MET A 27 -0.21 7.35 -8.52
CA MET A 27 0.67 6.53 -7.71
C MET A 27 1.01 7.29 -6.44
N LEU A 28 1.03 6.58 -5.31
CA LEU A 28 1.48 7.12 -4.04
C LEU A 28 2.61 6.24 -3.52
N THR A 29 3.73 6.87 -3.19
CA THR A 29 4.89 6.22 -2.59
C THR A 29 4.99 6.65 -1.14
N LEU A 30 4.76 5.73 -0.22
CA LEU A 30 4.93 5.95 1.20
C LEU A 30 6.42 5.89 1.54
N LYS A 31 6.90 6.95 2.19
CA LYS A 31 8.26 7.02 2.71
C LYS A 31 8.26 7.12 4.23
N ALA A 32 9.15 6.37 4.87
CA ALA A 32 9.49 6.55 6.27
C ALA A 32 10.97 6.91 6.35
N ASP A 33 11.27 8.04 6.98
CA ASP A 33 12.64 8.54 7.15
C ASP A 33 13.42 8.69 5.84
N GLY A 34 12.69 9.06 4.77
CA GLY A 34 13.25 9.27 3.42
C GLY A 34 13.34 8.01 2.57
N GLU A 35 13.12 6.83 3.13
CA GLU A 35 13.14 5.56 2.39
C GLU A 35 11.76 5.19 1.88
N GLU A 36 11.68 4.74 0.62
CA GLU A 36 10.46 4.19 0.04
C GLU A 36 10.14 2.82 0.68
N ILE A 37 8.98 2.71 1.33
CA ILE A 37 8.60 1.51 2.09
C ILE A 37 7.34 0.82 1.58
N TYR A 38 6.48 1.53 0.85
CA TYR A 38 5.24 0.95 0.33
C TYR A 38 4.64 1.77 -0.80
N TYR A 39 3.91 1.12 -1.70
CA TYR A 39 3.40 1.75 -2.91
C TYR A 39 1.90 1.52 -3.07
N TYR A 40 1.20 2.53 -3.58
CA TYR A 40 -0.22 2.51 -3.82
C TYR A 40 -0.55 3.01 -5.22
N HIS A 41 -1.58 2.43 -5.82
CA HIS A 41 -2.20 2.90 -7.05
C HIS A 41 -3.66 3.28 -6.76
N LEU A 42 -3.97 4.55 -6.91
CA LEU A 42 -5.29 5.12 -6.69
C LEU A 42 -6.00 5.35 -8.02
N ILE A 43 -7.06 4.58 -8.25
CA ILE A 43 -7.79 4.56 -9.53
C ILE A 43 -9.26 4.85 -9.31
N ASN A 44 -9.83 5.74 -10.12
CA ASN A 44 -11.28 5.76 -10.33
C ASN A 44 -11.73 4.48 -11.07
N TYR A 45 -12.63 3.68 -10.49
CA TYR A 45 -13.16 2.48 -11.17
C TYR A 45 -14.65 2.57 -11.55
N ALA A 46 -15.45 3.36 -10.84
CA ALA A 46 -16.86 3.57 -11.18
C ALA A 46 -17.34 4.98 -10.83
N ALA A 47 -18.26 5.49 -11.64
CA ALA A 47 -19.00 6.71 -11.33
C ALA A 47 -20.22 6.35 -10.49
N ASN A 48 -20.55 7.18 -9.50
CA ASN A 48 -21.89 7.19 -8.97
C ASN A 48 -22.76 8.04 -9.90
N GLY A 49 -23.74 7.44 -10.58
CA GLY A 49 -24.63 8.16 -11.51
C GLY A 49 -25.42 9.30 -10.85
N ASN A 50 -25.53 9.27 -9.53
CA ASN A 50 -26.34 10.20 -8.73
C ASN A 50 -25.51 11.27 -8.00
N SER A 51 -24.18 11.27 -8.10
CA SER A 51 -23.36 12.31 -7.46
C SER A 51 -22.02 12.53 -8.15
N VAL A 52 -21.36 13.65 -7.85
CA VAL A 52 -19.95 13.91 -8.18
C VAL A 52 -18.98 13.05 -7.35
N ARG A 53 -19.47 12.11 -6.53
CA ARG A 53 -18.60 11.19 -5.78
C ARG A 53 -18.14 10.08 -6.71
N HIS A 54 -16.83 9.95 -6.86
CA HIS A 54 -16.21 8.87 -7.60
C HIS A 54 -15.91 7.71 -6.64
N LEU A 55 -16.14 6.47 -7.10
CA LEU A 55 -15.68 5.29 -6.37
C LEU A 55 -14.22 5.02 -6.75
N PHE A 56 -13.40 4.87 -5.71
CA PHE A 56 -11.96 4.63 -5.83
C PHE A 56 -11.63 3.19 -5.51
N LYS A 57 -10.70 2.66 -6.28
CA LYS A 57 -9.99 1.43 -5.97
C LYS A 57 -8.57 1.82 -5.58
N VAL A 58 -8.15 1.36 -4.41
CA VAL A 58 -6.77 1.44 -3.95
C VAL A 58 -6.16 0.05 -4.18
N VAL A 59 -5.15 -0.04 -5.04
CA VAL A 59 -4.27 -1.21 -5.12
C VAL A 59 -3.00 -0.86 -4.36
N ASN A 60 -2.40 -1.82 -3.66
CA ASN A 60 -1.17 -1.58 -2.91
C ASN A 60 -0.20 -2.76 -3.06
N SER A 61 1.09 -2.48 -2.90
CA SER A 61 2.17 -3.47 -2.92
C SER A 61 3.43 -2.90 -2.28
N ASP A 62 4.28 -3.79 -1.82
CA ASP A 62 5.70 -3.57 -1.53
C ASP A 62 6.57 -3.52 -2.80
N ASP A 63 6.13 -4.11 -3.91
CA ASP A 63 6.78 -4.01 -5.22
C ASP A 63 6.34 -2.77 -6.01
N LYS A 64 7.26 -1.81 -6.17
CA LYS A 64 7.09 -0.59 -6.98
C LYS A 64 6.70 -0.87 -8.42
N ARG A 65 7.34 -1.86 -9.06
CA ARG A 65 7.17 -2.14 -10.50
C ARG A 65 5.75 -2.58 -10.81
N LYS A 66 5.13 -3.32 -9.89
CA LYS A 66 3.74 -3.76 -10.01
C LYS A 66 2.77 -2.58 -10.01
N ILE A 67 3.02 -1.57 -9.17
CA ILE A 67 2.23 -0.35 -9.09
C ILE A 67 2.45 0.53 -10.32
N GLU A 68 3.69 0.71 -10.76
CA GLU A 68 4.04 1.47 -11.98
C GLU A 68 3.38 0.87 -13.22
N LYS A 69 3.50 -0.45 -13.41
CA LYS A 69 2.84 -1.15 -14.51
C LYS A 69 1.32 -0.95 -14.49
N GLY A 70 0.70 -1.09 -13.33
CA GLY A 70 -0.74 -0.86 -13.17
C GLY A 70 -1.15 0.57 -13.53
N TYR A 71 -0.34 1.56 -13.12
CA TYR A 71 -0.53 2.97 -13.46
C TYR A 71 -0.47 3.21 -14.96
N GLU A 72 0.57 2.72 -15.64
CA GLU A 72 0.78 2.90 -17.08
C GLU A 72 -0.34 2.26 -17.90
N GLU A 73 -0.69 1.02 -17.60
CA GLU A 73 -1.79 0.30 -18.26
C GLU A 73 -3.11 1.08 -18.15
N LYS A 74 -3.40 1.64 -16.96
CA LYS A 74 -4.58 2.47 -16.78
C LYS A 74 -4.48 3.81 -17.49
N HIS A 75 -3.32 4.45 -17.46
CA HIS A 75 -3.09 5.73 -18.12
C HIS A 75 -3.38 5.62 -19.62
N ILE A 76 -2.75 4.66 -20.29
CA ILE A 76 -2.96 4.37 -21.73
C ILE A 76 -4.42 4.04 -22.00
N SER A 77 -5.02 3.14 -21.22
CA SER A 77 -6.43 2.74 -21.38
C SER A 77 -7.41 3.89 -21.22
N LYS A 78 -7.11 4.87 -20.34
CA LYS A 78 -7.95 6.06 -20.17
C LYS A 78 -7.77 7.04 -21.33
N LEU A 79 -6.54 7.33 -21.75
CA LEU A 79 -6.26 8.26 -22.86
C LEU A 79 -6.89 7.78 -24.18
N ALA A 80 -6.86 6.46 -24.44
CA ALA A 80 -7.51 5.86 -25.61
C ALA A 80 -9.04 6.07 -25.66
N ARG A 81 -9.68 6.53 -24.57
CA ARG A 81 -11.13 6.80 -24.49
C ARG A 81 -11.47 8.29 -24.63
N ASN A 82 -10.73 9.01 -25.48
CA ASN A 82 -10.91 10.45 -25.72
C ASN A 82 -10.80 11.31 -24.45
N ARG A 83 -9.81 10.98 -23.61
CA ARG A 83 -9.53 11.74 -22.38
C ARG A 83 -8.23 12.50 -22.53
N VAL A 84 -8.21 13.69 -21.95
CA VAL A 84 -7.05 14.59 -21.94
C VAL A 84 -6.55 14.78 -20.52
N VAL A 85 -5.26 15.09 -20.38
CA VAL A 85 -4.68 15.47 -19.09
C VAL A 85 -5.26 16.81 -18.67
N TYR A 86 -5.92 16.84 -17.51
CA TYR A 86 -6.45 18.06 -16.91
C TYR A 86 -5.47 18.68 -15.93
N ARG A 87 -4.82 17.85 -15.11
CA ARG A 87 -3.81 18.26 -14.13
C ARG A 87 -2.82 17.12 -13.91
N GLU A 88 -1.56 17.46 -13.80
CA GLU A 88 -0.50 16.58 -13.32
C GLU A 88 -0.20 16.90 -11.85
N ILE A 89 0.15 15.87 -11.09
CA ILE A 89 0.56 15.98 -9.69
C ILE A 89 1.91 15.28 -9.58
N ASP A 90 2.87 15.98 -8.99
CA ASP A 90 4.18 15.45 -8.61
C ASP A 90 4.62 16.20 -7.35
N GLU A 91 4.09 15.78 -6.20
CA GLU A 91 4.20 16.52 -4.94
C GLU A 91 4.40 15.57 -3.75
N GLU A 92 5.16 16.03 -2.76
CA GLU A 92 5.41 15.29 -1.52
C GLU A 92 4.67 15.92 -0.34
N PHE A 93 3.95 15.08 0.40
CA PHE A 93 3.10 15.50 1.52
C PHE A 93 3.57 14.90 2.83
N ASP A 94 3.47 15.69 3.89
CA ASP A 94 3.69 15.22 5.25
C ASP A 94 2.45 14.47 5.77
N LEU A 95 2.64 13.30 6.38
CA LEU A 95 1.55 12.52 6.98
C LEU A 95 1.30 12.88 8.46
N GLU A 96 2.20 13.63 9.09
CA GLU A 96 1.96 14.24 10.41
C GLU A 96 0.86 15.32 10.30
N ASP A 97 0.97 16.19 9.30
CA ASP A 97 -0.05 17.18 8.90
C ASP A 97 -0.71 16.79 7.57
N HIS A 98 -1.59 15.78 7.64
CA HIS A 98 -2.28 15.25 6.47
C HIS A 98 -3.40 16.16 5.93
N GLY A 99 -3.57 17.38 6.46
CA GLY A 99 -4.59 18.32 5.98
C GLY A 99 -4.39 18.64 4.50
N LYS A 100 -3.17 19.06 4.12
CA LYS A 100 -2.82 19.35 2.73
C LYS A 100 -2.97 18.15 1.80
N PHE A 101 -2.61 16.96 2.27
CA PHE A 101 -2.78 15.73 1.51
C PHE A 101 -4.26 15.42 1.25
N VAL A 102 -5.11 15.57 2.26
CA VAL A 102 -6.55 15.34 2.13
C VAL A 102 -7.19 16.38 1.23
N ASP A 103 -6.80 17.64 1.38
CA ASP A 103 -7.31 18.76 0.57
C ASP A 103 -6.92 18.59 -0.89
N GLU A 104 -5.64 18.28 -1.16
CA GLU A 104 -5.17 18.03 -2.52
C GLU A 104 -5.95 16.86 -3.13
N LEU A 105 -6.16 15.75 -2.40
CA LEU A 105 -6.89 14.59 -2.92
C LEU A 105 -8.42 14.75 -2.97
N SER A 106 -9.00 15.69 -2.22
CA SER A 106 -10.46 15.83 -2.05
C SER A 106 -11.01 17.20 -2.41
N GLY A 107 -10.22 18.03 -3.09
CA GLY A 107 -10.57 19.41 -3.44
C GLY A 107 -11.84 19.53 -4.28
N ALA A 108 -12.62 20.58 -4.02
CA ALA A 108 -13.86 20.86 -4.75
C ALA A 108 -13.60 21.09 -6.26
N GLU A 109 -12.46 21.67 -6.63
CA GLU A 109 -12.03 21.84 -8.03
C GLU A 109 -11.87 20.51 -8.79
N MET A 110 -11.56 19.43 -8.08
CA MET A 110 -11.43 18.11 -8.69
C MET A 110 -12.79 17.50 -9.01
N LYS A 111 -13.92 18.03 -8.50
CA LYS A 111 -15.24 17.37 -8.54
C LYS A 111 -15.16 15.88 -8.18
N VAL A 112 -14.21 15.54 -7.30
CA VAL A 112 -13.86 14.20 -6.88
C VAL A 112 -13.77 14.27 -5.37
N LEU A 113 -14.77 13.71 -4.71
CA LEU A 113 -14.66 13.45 -3.29
C LEU A 113 -14.04 12.06 -3.14
N ILE A 114 -12.75 11.99 -2.77
CA ILE A 114 -12.17 10.72 -2.29
C ILE A 114 -12.68 10.54 -0.85
N SER A 115 -13.86 9.94 -0.71
CA SER A 115 -14.51 9.73 0.60
C SER A 115 -13.63 8.98 1.60
N ALA A 116 -12.61 8.27 1.10
CA ALA A 116 -11.64 7.52 1.87
C ALA A 116 -10.28 8.24 2.06
N ALA A 117 -10.10 9.50 1.66
CA ALA A 117 -8.78 10.18 1.73
C ALA A 117 -8.26 10.26 3.17
N LYS A 118 -9.11 10.64 4.13
CA LYS A 118 -8.75 10.68 5.55
C LYS A 118 -8.39 9.29 6.10
N SER A 119 -9.18 8.27 5.76
CA SER A 119 -8.87 6.88 6.15
C SER A 119 -7.61 6.34 5.47
N LEU A 120 -7.34 6.76 4.23
CA LEU A 120 -6.13 6.39 3.49
C LEU A 120 -4.90 7.02 4.14
N ALA A 121 -4.94 8.32 4.47
CA ALA A 121 -3.89 9.01 5.21
C ALA A 121 -3.61 8.33 6.56
N GLY A 122 -4.66 8.04 7.34
CA GLY A 122 -4.55 7.32 8.60
C GLY A 122 -3.96 5.92 8.45
N GLY A 123 -4.39 5.16 7.43
CA GLY A 123 -3.87 3.84 7.12
C GLY A 123 -2.40 3.84 6.68
N MET A 124 -1.98 4.85 5.90
CA MET A 124 -0.57 5.04 5.52
C MET A 124 0.29 5.39 6.73
N LYS A 125 -0.18 6.29 7.61
CA LYS A 125 0.50 6.62 8.86
C LYS A 125 0.68 5.40 9.77
N ALA A 126 -0.37 4.60 9.94
CA ALA A 126 -0.30 3.37 10.73
C ALA A 126 0.67 2.35 10.13
N ARG A 127 0.70 2.22 8.79
CA ARG A 127 1.62 1.32 8.10
C ARG A 127 3.08 1.77 8.22
N ALA A 128 3.35 3.06 8.05
CA ALA A 128 4.69 3.60 8.23
C ALA A 128 5.22 3.26 9.62
N LYS A 129 4.41 3.52 10.66
CA LYS A 129 4.75 3.18 12.04
C LYS A 129 5.03 1.68 12.23
N LEU A 130 4.17 0.81 11.68
CA LEU A 130 4.38 -0.63 11.79
C LEU A 130 5.71 -1.08 11.18
N ILE A 131 6.05 -0.56 9.99
CA ILE A 131 7.29 -0.93 9.29
C ILE A 131 8.51 -0.40 10.04
N THR A 132 8.48 0.83 10.56
CA THR A 132 9.56 1.37 11.38
C THR A 132 9.73 0.57 12.67
N ASP A 133 8.65 0.23 13.37
CA ASP A 133 8.70 -0.55 14.62
C ASP A 133 9.31 -1.95 14.39
N ILE A 134 9.03 -2.59 13.24
CA ILE A 134 9.63 -3.88 12.88
C ILE A 134 11.14 -3.74 12.62
N ARG A 135 11.56 -2.66 11.96
CA ARG A 135 12.98 -2.42 11.65
C ARG A 135 13.80 -2.17 12.91
N THR A 136 13.30 -1.33 13.82
CA THR A 136 13.99 -1.02 15.07
C THR A 136 14.21 -2.27 15.93
N ARG A 137 13.19 -3.15 16.05
CA ARG A 137 13.36 -4.41 16.78
C ARG A 137 14.43 -5.32 16.17
N ARG A 138 14.49 -5.38 14.84
CA ARG A 138 15.51 -6.16 14.15
C ARG A 138 16.92 -5.61 14.38
N GLU A 139 17.07 -4.29 14.43
CA GLU A 139 18.35 -3.65 14.75
C GLU A 139 18.77 -3.94 16.20
N GLU A 140 17.83 -3.89 17.14
CA GLU A 140 18.07 -4.25 18.56
C GLU A 140 18.51 -5.72 18.68
N ASP A 141 17.82 -6.65 18.01
CA ASP A 141 18.18 -8.08 18.01
C ASP A 141 19.58 -8.32 17.39
N GLU A 142 19.93 -7.63 16.30
CA GLU A 142 21.23 -7.73 15.64
C GLU A 142 22.38 -7.10 16.48
N GLU A 143 22.09 -6.08 17.27
CA GLU A 143 23.05 -5.49 18.22
C GLU A 143 23.27 -6.38 19.45
N GLU A 144 22.21 -6.99 19.99
CA GLU A 144 22.33 -7.97 21.07
C GLU A 144 23.18 -9.18 20.63
N GLU A 145 22.95 -9.72 19.43
CA GLU A 145 23.72 -10.82 18.89
C GLU A 145 25.21 -10.46 18.71
N LYS A 146 25.51 -9.26 18.18
CA LYS A 146 26.89 -8.76 18.06
C LYS A 146 27.57 -8.53 19.41
N SER A 147 26.82 -8.10 20.43
CA SER A 147 27.33 -7.93 21.80
C SER A 147 27.67 -9.27 22.47
N HIS A 148 26.97 -10.34 22.10
CA HIS A 148 27.17 -11.69 22.64
C HIS A 148 28.39 -12.41 22.03
N VAL A 149 28.77 -12.08 20.79
CA VAL A 149 29.93 -12.69 20.10
C VAL A 149 31.28 -12.15 20.60
N GLY A 150 31.31 -11.04 21.35
CA GLY A 150 32.53 -10.39 21.86
C GLY A 150 33.11 -10.95 23.18
N LEU A 151 32.50 -11.97 23.79
CA LEU A 151 32.84 -12.45 25.15
C LEU A 151 33.33 -13.91 25.22
N SER A 152 33.79 -14.50 24.11
CA SER A 152 34.40 -15.84 24.13
C SER A 152 35.93 -15.76 24.14
N SER A 153 36.51 -15.73 25.34
CA SER A 153 37.90 -16.17 25.54
C SER A 153 38.01 -17.69 25.31
N PRO A 154 39.07 -18.21 24.68
CA PRO A 154 39.21 -19.64 24.45
C PRO A 154 39.67 -20.33 25.73
N GLY A 155 38.83 -21.21 26.27
CA GLY A 155 39.11 -21.96 27.49
C GLY A 155 38.45 -23.33 27.49
N GLU A 156 39.17 -24.28 26.88
CA GLU A 156 39.25 -25.73 27.13
C GLU A 156 37.98 -26.61 27.24
N GLU A 157 38.12 -27.77 26.58
CA GLU A 157 37.15 -28.82 26.29
C GLU A 157 36.66 -29.61 27.51
N SER A 158 35.39 -30.04 27.51
CA SER A 158 35.04 -31.41 27.94
C SER A 158 33.64 -31.86 27.48
N SER A 159 33.63 -32.75 26.49
CA SER A 159 32.76 -33.92 26.27
C SER A 159 31.28 -33.96 26.70
N SER A 160 30.41 -34.11 25.68
CA SER A 160 29.51 -35.26 25.41
C SER A 160 28.00 -35.01 25.36
N SER A 161 27.39 -35.63 24.34
CA SER A 161 25.98 -36.07 24.22
C SER A 161 24.94 -34.96 24.02
N SER A 162 24.10 -34.91 22.98
CA SER A 162 23.59 -35.92 22.04
C SER A 162 23.19 -35.22 20.74
N MET A 163 23.53 -35.82 19.59
CA MET A 163 23.08 -35.34 18.29
C MET A 163 21.58 -35.65 18.13
N VAL A 164 20.75 -34.62 18.22
CA VAL A 164 19.43 -34.62 17.56
C VAL A 164 19.65 -34.02 16.19
N SER A 165 19.51 -34.86 15.17
CA SER A 165 19.69 -34.50 13.76
C SER A 165 18.58 -33.55 13.29
N ASP A 166 18.95 -32.52 12.53
CA ASP A 166 18.10 -31.46 11.98
C ASP A 166 16.96 -31.92 11.02
N ASP A 167 16.83 -33.22 10.75
CA ASP A 167 15.83 -33.76 9.82
C ASP A 167 14.44 -34.01 10.45
N GLU A 168 14.28 -33.88 11.78
CA GLU A 168 12.99 -34.13 12.44
C GLU A 168 12.13 -32.88 12.71
N LEU A 169 12.66 -31.67 12.51
CA LEU A 169 11.94 -30.40 12.73
C LEU A 169 11.18 -29.88 11.51
N LEU A 170 11.48 -30.36 10.29
CA LEU A 170 10.83 -29.92 9.05
C LEU A 170 9.50 -30.64 8.74
N ALA A 171 9.13 -31.67 9.50
CA ALA A 171 7.93 -32.46 9.22
C ALA A 171 6.67 -32.03 10.00
N LYS A 172 6.74 -31.00 10.86
CA LYS A 172 5.60 -30.56 11.70
C LYS A 172 4.93 -29.24 11.32
N GLU A 173 5.46 -28.50 10.34
CA GLU A 173 4.81 -27.26 9.85
C GLU A 173 4.04 -27.41 8.52
N ALA A 174 3.92 -28.62 7.96
CA ALA A 174 3.15 -28.88 6.75
C ALA A 174 1.70 -29.37 7.00
N ALA A 175 1.24 -29.40 8.26
CA ALA A 175 -0.06 -29.95 8.64
C ALA A 175 -0.94 -28.96 9.44
N THR A 176 -1.13 -27.75 8.94
CA THR A 176 -2.33 -26.96 9.25
C THR A 176 -2.98 -26.45 7.95
N THR A 177 -3.71 -27.37 7.35
CA THR A 177 -4.72 -27.14 6.32
C THR A 177 -5.84 -26.26 6.87
N PHE A 178 -5.77 -24.94 6.64
CA PHE A 178 -6.95 -24.08 6.73
C PHE A 178 -7.61 -23.92 5.35
N GLY A 179 -8.62 -24.74 5.11
CA GLY A 179 -9.88 -24.30 4.51
C GLY A 179 -9.90 -24.01 3.01
N LYS A 180 -10.01 -25.07 2.21
CA LYS A 180 -10.66 -25.04 0.89
C LYS A 180 -12.14 -24.68 1.11
N ALA A 181 -12.55 -23.43 0.87
CA ALA A 181 -13.96 -23.06 0.81
C ALA A 181 -14.45 -23.13 -0.64
N THR A 182 -14.95 -24.29 -1.03
CA THR A 182 -15.77 -24.44 -2.24
C THR A 182 -17.25 -24.27 -1.91
N SER A 183 -17.83 -23.19 -2.46
CA SER A 183 -19.19 -23.09 -3.01
C SER A 183 -20.41 -23.53 -2.19
N THR A 184 -21.25 -22.57 -1.81
CA THR A 184 -22.72 -22.68 -1.96
C THR A 184 -23.35 -21.33 -2.33
N THR A 185 -23.95 -21.34 -3.51
CA THR A 185 -24.95 -20.44 -4.09
C THR A 185 -25.94 -19.89 -3.07
N ASN A 186 -26.09 -18.57 -2.95
CA ASN A 186 -27.24 -17.95 -2.31
C ASN A 186 -28.12 -17.27 -3.37
N LYS A 187 -29.11 -18.03 -3.86
CA LYS A 187 -30.28 -17.49 -4.55
C LYS A 187 -31.24 -16.98 -3.46
N ASN A 188 -31.29 -15.67 -3.26
CA ASN A 188 -32.50 -14.97 -2.77
C ASN A 188 -32.28 -13.46 -2.85
N TRP A 189 -32.60 -12.90 -4.01
CA TRP A 189 -32.98 -11.49 -4.15
C TRP A 189 -34.31 -11.48 -4.91
N GLY A 190 -35.38 -11.62 -4.15
CA GLY A 190 -36.77 -11.55 -4.58
C GLY A 190 -37.63 -11.45 -3.33
N MET A 191 -38.46 -10.38 -3.26
CA MET A 191 -39.32 -9.95 -2.14
C MET A 191 -38.48 -9.28 -1.02
N PHE A 192 -38.59 -7.99 -0.73
CA PHE A 192 -39.74 -7.06 -0.71
C PHE A 192 -39.31 -5.65 -1.11
#